data_AF-A0A7Y0D0W8-F1
#
_entry.id   AF-A0A7Y0D0W8-F1
#
_cell.length_a   1.000
_cell.length_b   1.000
_cell.length_c   1.000
_cell.angle_alpha   90.00
_cell.angle_beta   90.00
_cell.angle_gamma   90.00
#
_symmetry.space_group_name_H-M   'P 1'
#
loop_
_entity.id
_entity.type
_entity.pdbx_description
1 polymer ?
#
loop_
_entity_poly.entity_id
_entity_poly.type
_entity_poly.pdbx_seq_one_letter_code
_entity_poly.pdbx_strand_id
1 'polypeptide(L)'
;MSQLTHSLDSSLLVRDVTGDYRPANADEVLQAAQRVLAGQMRDCEVLNSPQVVRDFLRVKLGALENEVFAVIHLDAQNRVIEYVEMFRGTVSQTSVYPREVVKESLARNSAALLLVHNHPTGVQSA
;
A
#
# COMPACT_ATOMS: atom_id res chain seq x y z
N MET A 1 -10.12 37.55 18.98
CA MET A 1 -10.04 36.08 19.05
C MET A 1 -11.24 35.51 18.31
N SER A 2 -11.10 35.20 17.02
CA SER A 2 -12.12 34.51 16.23
C SER A 2 -11.55 33.16 15.87
N GLN A 3 -12.14 32.10 16.42
CA GLN A 3 -11.78 30.73 16.11
C GLN A 3 -12.39 30.41 14.73
N LEU A 4 -11.53 30.28 13.72
CA LEU A 4 -11.86 29.71 12.43
C LEU A 4 -12.03 28.20 12.61
N THR A 5 -13.23 27.75 12.96
CA THR A 5 -13.66 26.38 12.72
C THR A 5 -13.89 26.21 11.22
N HIS A 6 -12.82 25.89 10.49
CA HIS A 6 -12.93 25.40 9.12
C HIS A 6 -13.61 24.02 9.17
N SER A 7 -14.92 24.00 8.94
CA SER A 7 -15.62 22.76 8.61
C SER A 7 -15.04 22.23 7.31
N LEU A 8 -14.36 21.09 7.36
CA LEU A 8 -14.00 20.32 6.17
C LEU A 8 -15.25 19.57 5.69
N ASP A 9 -16.26 20.30 5.24
CA ASP A 9 -17.47 19.73 4.63
C ASP A 9 -17.27 19.49 3.12
N SER A 10 -16.06 19.06 2.76
CA SER A 10 -15.70 18.75 1.37
C SER A 10 -16.11 17.31 1.05
N SER A 11 -17.41 17.08 0.89
CA SER A 11 -17.88 15.78 0.39
C SER A 11 -17.25 15.50 -0.97
N LEU A 12 -16.39 14.48 -1.04
CA LEU A 12 -15.82 14.01 -2.30
C LEU A 12 -16.97 13.44 -3.15
N LEU A 13 -16.99 13.78 -4.45
CA LEU A 13 -18.02 13.33 -5.38
C LEU A 13 -17.48 12.27 -6.33
N VAL A 14 -18.28 11.25 -6.62
CA VAL A 14 -18.04 10.25 -7.66
C VAL A 14 -19.04 10.47 -8.80
N ARG A 15 -18.55 10.34 -10.03
CA ARG A 15 -19.39 10.35 -11.24
C ARG A 15 -19.85 8.92 -11.51
N ASP A 16 -21.16 8.71 -11.61
CA ASP A 16 -21.71 7.41 -11.94
C ASP A 16 -21.70 7.12 -13.46
N VAL A 17 -22.16 5.93 -13.84
CA VAL A 17 -22.19 5.48 -15.24
C VAL A 17 -23.18 6.25 -16.11
N THR A 18 -24.18 6.88 -15.51
CA THR A 18 -25.15 7.75 -16.17
C THR A 18 -24.64 9.18 -16.35
N GLY A 19 -23.55 9.52 -15.67
CA GLY A 19 -22.85 10.79 -15.77
C GLY A 19 -23.15 11.78 -14.65
N ASP A 20 -24.02 11.40 -13.71
CA ASP A 20 -24.43 12.21 -12.56
C ASP A 20 -23.39 12.13 -11.44
N TYR A 21 -23.34 13.18 -10.61
CA TYR A 21 -22.43 13.27 -9.47
C TYR A 21 -23.17 12.99 -8.18
N ARG A 22 -22.62 12.10 -7.37
CA ARG A 22 -23.11 11.79 -6.02
C ARG A 22 -21.97 11.80 -5.01
N PRO A 23 -22.26 11.95 -3.71
CA PRO A 23 -21.26 11.74 -2.66
C PRO A 23 -20.60 10.37 -2.81
N ALA A 24 -19.27 10.35 -2.72
CA ALA A 24 -18.48 9.14 -2.64
C ALA A 24 -18.64 8.53 -1.25
N ASN A 25 -18.84 7.22 -1.19
CA ASN A 25 -18.79 6.52 0.08
C ASN A 25 -17.32 6.33 0.55
N ALA A 26 -17.13 5.91 1.79
CA ALA A 26 -15.79 5.74 2.37
C ALA A 26 -14.92 4.75 1.58
N ASP A 27 -15.50 3.65 1.09
CA ASP A 27 -14.78 2.63 0.33
C ASP A 27 -14.30 3.16 -1.03
N GLU A 28 -15.12 3.96 -1.70
CA GLU A 28 -14.77 4.62 -2.96
C GLU A 28 -13.63 5.62 -2.77
N VAL A 29 -13.68 6.40 -1.69
CA VAL A 29 -12.61 7.34 -1.33
C VAL A 29 -11.31 6.60 -1.03
N LEU A 30 -11.38 5.52 -0.24
CA LEU A 30 -10.22 4.69 0.07
C LEU A 30 -9.63 4.02 -1.18
N GLN A 31 -10.47 3.48 -2.06
CA GLN A 31 -10.01 2.89 -3.32
C GLN A 31 -9.38 3.94 -4.26
N ALA A 32 -9.95 5.15 -4.33
CA ALA A 32 -9.37 6.24 -5.11
C ALA A 32 -8.01 6.66 -4.55
N ALA A 33 -7.90 6.84 -3.23
CA ALA A 33 -6.63 7.11 -2.56
C ALA A 33 -5.60 5.98 -2.80
N GLN A 34 -6.03 4.71 -2.73
CA GLN A 34 -5.22 3.54 -3.07
C GLN A 34 -4.68 3.60 -4.49
N ARG A 35 -5.49 3.99 -5.47
CA ARG A 35 -5.05 4.13 -6.86
C ARG A 35 -4.05 5.28 -7.03
N VAL A 36 -4.31 6.44 -6.44
CA VAL A 36 -3.41 7.60 -6.52
C VAL A 36 -2.05 7.26 -5.90
N LEU A 37 -2.03 6.69 -4.70
CA LEU A 37 -0.79 6.31 -4.01
C LEU A 37 -0.06 5.17 -4.75
N ALA A 38 -0.80 4.23 -5.35
CA ALA A 38 -0.20 3.21 -6.20
C ALA A 38 0.43 3.77 -7.48
N GLY A 39 -0.19 4.78 -8.09
CA GLY A 39 0.39 5.52 -9.22
C GLY A 39 1.63 6.29 -8.81
N GLN A 40 1.58 7.00 -7.68
CA GLN A 40 2.73 7.72 -7.13
C GLN A 40 3.93 6.81 -6.89
N MET A 41 3.75 5.54 -6.49
CA MET A 41 4.88 4.62 -6.36
C MET A 41 5.42 4.05 -7.66
N ARG A 42 4.63 3.99 -8.74
CA ARG A 42 5.15 3.68 -10.08
C ARG A 42 5.98 4.85 -10.63
N ASP A 43 5.58 6.07 -10.30
CA ASP A 43 6.28 7.30 -10.68
C ASP A 43 7.34 7.73 -9.63
N CYS A 44 7.39 7.06 -8.47
CA CYS A 44 8.40 7.29 -7.45
C CYS A 44 9.66 6.59 -7.94
N GLU A 45 10.42 7.32 -8.76
CA GLU A 45 11.70 6.85 -9.27
C GLU A 45 12.64 6.40 -8.15
N VAL A 46 12.49 6.86 -6.90
CA VAL A 46 13.30 6.40 -5.77
C VAL A 46 12.45 6.40 -4.49
N LEU A 47 12.41 5.27 -3.77
CA LEU A 47 11.87 5.23 -2.40
C LEU A 47 12.82 6.00 -1.45
N ASN A 48 12.68 7.31 -1.42
CA ASN A 48 13.63 8.21 -0.74
C ASN A 48 13.23 8.56 0.70
N SER A 49 12.09 8.07 1.20
CA SER A 49 11.60 8.36 2.55
C SER A 49 10.85 7.16 3.15
N PRO A 50 11.21 6.75 4.39
CA PRO A 50 10.44 5.76 5.14
C PRO A 50 8.96 6.12 5.31
N GLN A 51 8.64 7.42 5.40
CA GLN A 51 7.26 7.89 5.51
C GLN A 51 6.45 7.56 4.25
N VAL A 52 6.99 7.83 3.06
CA VAL A 52 6.32 7.54 1.79
C VAL A 52 6.06 6.04 1.65
N VAL A 53 7.06 5.22 1.99
CA VAL A 53 6.93 3.76 2.00
C VAL A 53 5.81 3.32 2.95
N ARG A 54 5.82 3.82 4.19
CA ARG A 54 4.79 3.50 5.19
C ARG A 54 3.39 3.91 4.73
N ASP A 55 3.23 5.10 4.17
CA ASP A 55 1.92 5.64 3.80
C ASP A 55 1.34 4.84 2.61
N PHE A 56 2.17 4.46 1.64
CA PHE A 56 1.77 3.50 0.61
C PHE A 56 1.38 2.13 1.19
N LEU A 57 2.20 1.57 2.08
CA LEU A 57 1.95 0.25 2.65
C LEU A 57 0.70 0.22 3.53
N ARG A 58 0.41 1.29 4.26
CA ARG A 58 -0.86 1.45 5.00
C ARG A 58 -2.05 1.35 4.08
N VAL A 59 -1.92 1.92 2.90
CA VAL A 59 -3.00 1.97 1.93
C VAL A 59 -3.17 0.64 1.20
N LYS A 60 -2.07 -0.09 0.94
CA LYS A 60 -2.11 -1.44 0.34
C LYS A 60 -2.52 -2.54 1.31
N LEU A 61 -1.94 -2.56 2.51
CA LEU A 61 -2.05 -3.66 3.46
C LEU A 61 -2.96 -3.37 4.65
N GLY A 62 -3.22 -2.10 4.97
CA GLY A 62 -3.86 -1.71 6.22
C GLY A 62 -5.34 -2.10 6.33
N ALA A 63 -6.03 -2.33 5.21
CA ALA A 63 -7.42 -2.79 5.19
C ALA A 63 -7.54 -4.32 5.08
N LEU A 64 -6.43 -5.06 5.00
CA LEU A 64 -6.47 -6.51 4.84
C LEU A 64 -6.74 -7.20 6.19
N GLU A 65 -7.72 -8.09 6.20
CA GLU A 65 -8.15 -8.84 7.40
C GLU A 65 -7.18 -9.97 7.78
N ASN A 66 -6.30 -10.35 6.86
CA ASN A 66 -5.28 -11.37 7.08
C ASN A 66 -3.89 -10.76 7.00
N GLU A 67 -2.95 -11.42 7.67
CA GLU A 67 -1.53 -11.14 7.47
C GLU A 67 -1.14 -11.48 6.03
N VAL A 68 -0.42 -10.55 5.42
CA VAL A 68 0.13 -10.65 4.08
C VAL A 68 1.58 -10.26 4.13
N PHE A 69 2.44 -11.13 3.64
CA PHE A 69 3.84 -10.83 3.39
C PHE A 69 4.01 -10.43 1.93
N ALA A 70 4.56 -9.24 1.71
CA ALA A 70 4.85 -8.73 0.39
C ALA A 70 6.30 -8.26 0.27
N VAL A 71 6.76 -8.15 -0.97
CA VAL A 71 8.11 -7.74 -1.33
C VAL A 71 8.01 -6.58 -2.32
N ILE A 72 8.76 -5.52 -2.06
CA ILE A 72 9.03 -4.49 -3.07
C ILE A 72 10.42 -4.77 -3.64
N HIS A 73 10.44 -5.05 -4.94
CA HIS A 73 11.64 -5.29 -5.73
C HIS A 73 12.25 -3.97 -6.16
N LEU A 74 13.55 -3.82 -5.97
CA LEU A 74 14.27 -2.60 -6.26
C LEU A 74 15.44 -2.86 -7.22
N ASP A 75 15.70 -1.90 -8.10
CA ASP A 75 16.90 -1.90 -8.93
C ASP A 75 18.13 -1.38 -8.16
N ALA A 76 19.28 -1.33 -8.83
CA ALA A 76 20.55 -0.91 -8.21
C ALA A 76 20.59 0.59 -7.83
N GLN A 77 19.59 1.38 -8.22
CA GLN A 77 19.40 2.78 -7.84
C GLN A 77 18.28 2.95 -6.81
N ASN A 78 17.80 1.86 -6.20
CA ASN A 78 16.69 1.83 -5.25
C ASN A 78 15.35 2.31 -5.85
N ARG A 79 15.18 2.14 -7.16
CA ARG A 79 13.91 2.42 -7.85
C ARG A 79 13.00 1.21 -7.76
N VAL A 80 11.69 1.44 -7.67
CA VAL A 80 10.71 0.34 -7.60
C VAL A 80 10.61 -0.35 -8.95
N ILE A 81 10.94 -1.64 -8.97
CA ILE A 81 10.65 -2.54 -10.09
C ILE A 81 9.20 -3.00 -9.98
N GLU A 82 8.83 -3.62 -8.85
CA GLU A 82 7.49 -4.15 -8.64
C GLU A 82 7.18 -4.37 -7.15
N TYR A 83 5.89 -4.36 -6.80
CA TYR A 83 5.38 -4.80 -5.50
C TYR A 83 4.62 -6.11 -5.67
N VAL A 84 4.94 -7.11 -4.85
CA VAL A 84 4.39 -8.46 -4.97
C VAL A 84 3.95 -8.99 -3.60
N GLU A 85 2.67 -9.32 -3.46
CA GLU A 85 2.16 -10.06 -2.32
C GLU A 85 2.51 -11.55 -2.48
N MET A 86 3.52 -12.01 -1.75
CA MET A 86 4.07 -13.36 -1.94
C MET A 86 3.36 -14.42 -1.09
N PHE A 87 2.94 -14.07 0.13
CA PHE A 87 2.29 -15.02 1.04
C PHE A 87 1.12 -14.36 1.74
N ARG A 88 0.05 -15.12 1.91
CA ARG A 88 -1.14 -14.74 2.66
C ARG A 88 -1.40 -15.78 3.73
N GLY A 89 -1.55 -15.31 4.96
CA GLY A 89 -1.76 -16.15 6.12
C GLY A 89 -3.16 -16.01 6.70
N THR A 90 -3.25 -16.20 8.01
CA THR A 90 -4.46 -16.00 8.80
C THR A 90 -4.47 -14.60 9.40
N VAL A 91 -5.41 -14.32 10.30
CA VAL A 91 -5.47 -13.06 11.06
C VAL A 91 -4.24 -12.84 11.95
N SER A 92 -3.49 -13.90 12.29
CA SER A 92 -2.45 -13.86 13.34
C SER A 92 -1.09 -14.44 12.94
N GLN A 93 -0.97 -15.05 11.76
CA GLN A 93 0.32 -15.56 11.29
C GLN A 93 0.34 -15.76 9.77
N THR A 94 1.52 -15.60 9.17
CA THR A 94 1.84 -16.00 7.79
C THR A 94 3.12 -16.83 7.74
N SER A 95 3.09 -17.97 7.05
CA SER A 95 4.31 -18.74 6.76
C SER A 95 5.03 -18.16 5.55
N VAL A 96 6.30 -17.81 5.73
CA VAL A 96 7.17 -17.28 4.68
C VAL A 96 8.23 -18.31 4.35
N TYR A 97 8.45 -18.57 3.05
CA TYR A 97 9.48 -19.49 2.58
C TYR A 97 10.61 -18.71 1.91
N PRO A 98 11.77 -18.48 2.57
CA PRO A 98 12.86 -17.67 2.04
C PRO A 98 13.34 -18.09 0.65
N ARG A 99 13.32 -19.40 0.35
CA ARG A 99 13.68 -19.92 -0.98
C ARG A 99 12.81 -19.35 -2.11
N GLU A 100 11.52 -19.13 -1.85
CA GLU A 100 10.61 -18.59 -2.87
C GLU A 100 10.85 -17.09 -3.02
N VAL A 101 11.10 -16.36 -1.93
CA VAL A 101 11.52 -14.94 -1.96
C VAL A 101 12.77 -14.77 -2.83
N VAL A 102 13.80 -15.61 -2.62
CA VAL A 102 15.04 -15.56 -3.40
C VAL A 102 14.81 -15.90 -4.87
N LYS A 103 14.07 -16.97 -5.18
CA LYS A 103 13.75 -17.35 -6.57
C LYS A 103 13.05 -16.23 -7.32
N GLU A 104 12.10 -15.59 -6.67
CA GLU A 104 11.30 -14.51 -7.24
C GLU A 104 12.17 -13.27 -7.48
N SER A 105 12.98 -12.90 -6.49
CA SER A 105 13.92 -11.77 -6.57
C SER A 105 14.91 -11.92 -7.72
N LEU A 106 15.42 -13.14 -7.93
CA LEU A 106 16.30 -13.46 -9.05
C LEU A 106 15.55 -13.39 -10.39
N ALA A 107 14.32 -13.92 -10.47
CA ALA A 107 13.51 -13.86 -11.69
C ALA A 107 13.22 -12.42 -12.14
N ARG A 108 13.19 -11.47 -11.19
CA ARG A 108 12.97 -10.05 -11.44
C ARG A 108 14.24 -9.22 -11.59
N ASN A 109 15.42 -9.83 -11.51
CA ASN A 109 16.72 -9.12 -11.48
C ASN A 109 16.76 -8.02 -10.41
N SER A 110 16.21 -8.30 -9.22
CA SER A 110 16.20 -7.34 -8.12
C SER A 110 17.62 -7.15 -7.59
N ALA A 111 18.06 -5.91 -7.43
CA ALA A 111 19.33 -5.58 -6.76
C ALA A 111 19.16 -5.45 -5.24
N ALA A 112 17.96 -5.03 -4.80
CA ALA A 112 17.60 -4.96 -3.39
C ALA A 112 16.11 -5.28 -3.19
N LEU A 113 15.74 -5.61 -1.95
CA LEU A 113 14.37 -5.96 -1.56
C LEU A 113 13.95 -5.17 -0.33
N LEU A 114 12.70 -4.76 -0.30
CA LEU A 114 12.04 -4.29 0.91
C LEU A 114 10.95 -5.28 1.29
N LEU A 115 11.13 -5.97 2.43
CA LEU A 115 10.23 -7.00 2.94
C LEU A 115 9.21 -6.38 3.88
N VAL A 116 7.93 -6.66 3.67
CA VAL A 116 6.84 -6.02 4.42
C VAL A 116 5.78 -7.04 4.81
N HIS A 117 5.17 -6.85 5.97
CA HIS A 117 3.94 -7.53 6.33
C HIS A 117 3.04 -6.64 7.18
N ASN A 118 1.75 -6.92 7.17
CA ASN A 118 0.80 -6.34 8.12
C ASN A 118 0.47 -7.35 9.23
N HIS A 119 0.09 -6.81 10.39
CA HIS A 119 -0.61 -7.54 11.44
C HIS A 119 -1.99 -6.90 11.61
N PRO A 120 -3.09 -7.55 11.15
CA PRO A 120 -4.44 -7.00 11.23
C PRO A 120 -4.87 -6.66 12.66
N THR A 121 -4.38 -7.40 13.65
CA THR A 121 -4.64 -7.20 15.08
C THR A 121 -3.97 -5.94 15.65
N GLY A 122 -3.04 -5.33 14.90
CA GLY A 122 -2.25 -4.18 15.35
C GLY A 122 -1.16 -4.52 16.38
N VAL A 123 -1.05 -5.77 16.82
CA VAL A 123 -0.05 -6.24 17.79
C VAL A 123 1.15 -6.78 17.02
N GLN A 124 2.28 -6.07 17.07
CA GLN A 124 3.55 -6.60 16.57
C GLN A 124 4.03 -7.68 17.53
N SER A 125 4.15 -8.92 17.06
CA SER A 125 4.96 -9.94 17.74
C SER A 125 6.23 -10.09 16.91
N ALA A 126 7.33 -9.57 17.45
CA ALA A 126 8.67 -9.66 16.87
C ALA A 126 9.27 -11.05 17.08
#